data_AF-A0A933QQ77-F1
#
_entry.id   AF-A0A933QQ77-F1
#
_cell.length_a   1.000
_cell.length_b   1.000
_cell.length_c   1.000
_cell.angle_alpha   90.00
_cell.angle_beta   90.00
_cell.angle_gamma   90.00
#
_symmetry.space_group_name_H-M   'P 1'
#
loop_
_entity.id
_entity.type
_entity.pdbx_description
1 polymer ?
#
loop_
_entity_poly.entity_id
_entity_poly.type
_entity_poly.pdbx_seq_one_letter_code
_entity_poly.pdbx_strand_id
1 'polypeptide(L)'
;MPPARNVGQVFFPLDEELALLPGTLTPSLQEAVVRLGARMPFREVVQELTCLKYVTTTEATVRRHTETAGTAYVAWQTEEVEQVARTLPAVPEGAQRQLLSTDGALVPLVHGEWAEVKSVAIGAIQPPVLENGETVVHTTSLSYFSRLAEAETFTHLATVETHRRGTERAETVCAVNDGAEWIQGFIDVQRHDAVRILDFSHAAGYVAQVGQAVLGEGTPAFKAWLDTTLHDLKHESPDQVLQMLRDMQHELEGGAAAPKILDNVRTAVQYLEKRRSQMEYACFQAAGYPIGSGSVESGNKVVVETRLKGAGMHWARPHVNPMVALRDVLCSQRWAQDWSQIATRIRVDHLKERHQRQRTRWMQGRAIATASSEIIPIVPATTRRHHHLEPNTPIAHRRIIRGAIHQSDALVSNPIALGMNQNFDAHPPGMNGLLSIRTFVILGTC
;
A
#
# COMPACT_ATOMS: atom_id res chain seq x y z
N MET A 1 21.40 -13.18 53.65
CA MET A 1 20.68 -11.98 53.18
C MET A 1 19.24 -12.38 52.92
N PRO A 2 18.24 -11.61 53.39
CA PRO A 2 16.86 -11.86 52.99
C PRO A 2 16.70 -11.64 51.47
N PRO A 3 15.82 -12.40 50.79
CA PRO A 3 15.56 -12.19 49.37
C PRO A 3 15.04 -10.77 49.14
N ALA A 4 15.49 -10.14 48.06
CA ALA A 4 15.04 -8.80 47.68
C ALA A 4 13.51 -8.78 47.60
N ARG A 5 12.88 -7.81 48.27
CA ARG A 5 11.43 -7.61 48.18
C ARG A 5 11.05 -7.41 46.71
N ASN A 6 9.97 -8.07 46.30
CA ASN A 6 9.37 -7.89 44.99
C ASN A 6 9.03 -6.40 44.82
N VAL A 7 9.77 -5.70 43.96
CA VAL A 7 9.50 -4.30 43.65
C VAL A 7 8.13 -4.24 42.96
N GLY A 8 7.17 -3.65 43.65
CA GLY A 8 5.80 -3.49 43.17
C GLY A 8 5.74 -2.71 41.86
N GLN A 9 4.59 -2.82 41.18
CA GLN A 9 4.28 -2.10 39.95
C GLN A 9 4.63 -0.62 40.10
N VAL A 10 5.66 -0.17 39.39
CA VAL A 10 5.92 1.26 39.23
C VAL A 10 5.04 1.74 38.07
N PHE A 11 3.90 2.31 38.44
CA PHE A 11 3.09 3.17 37.59
C PHE A 11 3.88 4.48 37.41
N PHE A 12 4.05 4.93 36.17
CA PHE A 12 4.78 6.16 35.85
C PHE A 12 3.79 7.18 35.28
N PRO A 13 3.03 7.91 36.13
CA PRO A 13 2.04 8.88 35.66
C PRO A 13 2.64 9.96 34.75
N LEU A 14 3.93 10.26 34.92
CA LEU A 14 4.65 11.20 34.08
C LEU A 14 4.84 10.70 32.64
N ASP A 15 4.95 9.39 32.40
CA ASP A 15 5.07 8.84 31.04
C ASP A 15 3.76 8.99 30.26
N GLU A 16 2.62 8.87 30.98
CA GLU A 16 1.28 9.10 30.44
C GLU A 16 1.03 10.59 30.19
N GLU A 17 1.41 11.46 31.12
CA GLU A 17 1.32 12.91 31.00
C GLU A 17 2.18 13.45 29.84
N LEU A 18 3.39 12.91 29.66
CA LEU A 18 4.30 13.25 28.56
C LEU A 18 3.97 12.52 27.25
N ALA A 19 2.92 11.70 27.24
CA ALA A 19 2.45 10.96 26.07
C ALA A 19 3.57 10.13 25.40
N LEU A 20 4.51 9.58 26.19
CA LEU A 20 5.71 8.92 25.67
C LEU A 20 5.36 7.72 24.79
N LEU A 21 6.15 7.55 23.74
CA LEU A 21 6.10 6.39 22.85
C LEU A 21 7.19 5.39 23.23
N PRO A 22 7.01 4.10 22.90
CA PRO A 22 8.00 3.07 23.23
C PRO A 22 9.35 3.34 22.57
N GLY A 23 10.43 3.20 23.35
CA GLY A 23 11.80 3.34 22.87
C GLY A 23 12.56 4.45 23.57
N THR A 24 13.55 5.02 22.90
CA THR A 24 14.47 6.04 23.45
C THR A 24 14.31 7.40 22.80
N LEU A 25 13.43 7.54 21.80
CA LEU A 25 13.19 8.79 21.09
C LEU A 25 12.09 9.57 21.79
N THR A 26 12.21 10.89 21.80
CA THR A 26 11.09 11.75 22.21
C THR A 26 9.92 11.60 21.22
N PRO A 27 8.67 11.86 21.64
CA PRO A 27 7.51 11.74 20.75
C PRO A 27 7.65 12.55 19.45
N SER A 28 8.16 13.79 19.54
CA SER A 28 8.38 14.66 18.38
C SER A 28 9.46 14.13 17.43
N LEU A 29 10.52 13.52 17.97
CA LEU A 29 11.56 12.92 17.16
C LEU A 29 11.10 11.62 16.50
N GLN A 30 10.31 10.81 17.21
CA GLN A 30 9.70 9.61 16.64
C GLN A 30 8.74 9.96 15.49
N GLU A 31 7.90 10.99 15.67
CA GLU A 31 7.07 11.51 14.58
C GLU A 31 7.91 11.93 13.37
N ALA A 32 8.97 12.72 13.59
CA ALA A 32 9.86 13.17 12.53
C ALA A 32 10.51 11.98 11.78
N VAL A 33 10.98 10.97 12.53
CA VAL A 33 11.56 9.74 11.97
C VAL A 33 10.56 9.03 11.06
N VAL A 34 9.34 8.81 11.51
CA VAL A 34 8.30 8.10 10.72
C VAL A 34 7.90 8.93 9.51
N ARG A 35 7.67 10.24 9.70
CA ARG A 35 7.26 11.15 8.63
C ARG A 35 8.29 11.20 7.50
N LEU A 36 9.59 11.24 7.84
CA LEU A 36 10.67 11.20 6.87
C LEU A 36 10.84 9.79 6.27
N GLY A 37 10.75 8.74 7.07
CA GLY A 37 10.84 7.34 6.61
C GLY A 37 9.77 6.95 5.58
N ALA A 38 8.60 7.56 5.67
CA ALA A 38 7.53 7.43 4.68
C ALA A 38 7.73 8.30 3.43
N ARG A 39 8.68 9.25 3.41
CA ARG A 39 8.96 10.12 2.25
C ARG A 39 10.17 9.71 1.44
N MET A 40 11.21 9.19 2.09
CA MET A 40 12.51 8.96 1.47
C MET A 40 13.14 7.64 1.95
N PRO A 41 14.19 7.14 1.27
CA PRO A 41 14.96 5.99 1.71
C PRO A 41 15.49 6.16 3.15
N PHE A 42 15.47 5.09 3.94
CA PHE A 42 15.81 5.17 5.37
C PHE A 42 17.24 5.66 5.64
N ARG A 43 18.19 5.39 4.73
CA ARG A 43 19.55 5.95 4.78
C ARG A 43 19.55 7.48 4.73
N GLU A 44 18.75 8.07 3.85
CA GLU A 44 18.68 9.52 3.67
C GLU A 44 18.05 10.19 4.90
N VAL A 45 17.07 9.54 5.53
CA VAL A 45 16.50 10.00 6.80
C VAL A 45 17.57 10.14 7.89
N VAL A 46 18.52 9.21 7.98
CA VAL A 46 19.63 9.31 8.94
C VAL A 46 20.49 10.55 8.66
N GLN A 47 20.76 10.83 7.39
CA GLN A 47 21.54 12.01 6.97
C GLN A 47 20.79 13.30 7.34
N GLU A 48 19.50 13.39 7.02
CA GLU A 48 18.66 14.56 7.32
C GLU A 48 18.49 14.80 8.81
N LEU A 49 18.28 13.75 9.62
CA LEU A 49 18.18 13.90 11.07
C LEU A 49 19.52 14.32 11.70
N THR A 50 20.65 13.84 11.17
CA THR A 50 21.97 14.27 11.62
C THR A 50 22.21 15.74 11.27
N CYS A 51 21.86 16.14 10.03
CA CYS A 51 22.08 17.50 9.52
C CYS A 51 21.17 18.54 10.19
N LEU A 52 19.87 18.29 10.25
CA LEU A 52 18.86 19.28 10.64
C LEU A 52 18.47 19.23 12.12
N LYS A 53 18.65 18.07 12.78
CA LYS A 53 18.24 17.84 14.16
C LYS A 53 19.41 17.50 15.09
N TYR A 54 20.63 17.34 14.56
CA TYR A 54 21.81 16.91 15.33
C TYR A 54 21.59 15.59 16.09
N VAL A 55 20.72 14.72 15.55
CA VAL A 55 20.39 13.42 16.14
C VAL A 55 21.13 12.32 15.39
N THR A 56 21.93 11.54 16.12
CA THR A 56 22.51 10.30 15.59
C THR A 56 21.53 9.14 15.75
N THR A 57 21.21 8.46 14.65
CA THR A 57 20.37 7.26 14.63
C THR A 57 20.88 6.27 13.57
N THR A 58 20.23 5.11 13.45
CA THR A 58 20.59 4.08 12.47
C THR A 58 19.44 3.84 11.49
N GLU A 59 19.77 3.34 10.30
CA GLU A 59 18.78 2.94 9.31
C GLU A 59 17.78 1.93 9.88
N ALA A 60 18.27 0.95 10.65
CA ALA A 60 17.44 -0.05 11.31
C ALA A 60 16.44 0.57 12.30
N THR A 61 16.85 1.63 13.01
CA THR A 61 15.97 2.35 13.92
C THR A 61 14.87 3.10 13.15
N VAL A 62 15.24 3.83 12.10
CA VAL A 62 14.29 4.54 11.23
C VAL A 62 13.27 3.56 10.63
N ARG A 63 13.76 2.45 10.06
CA ARG A 63 12.93 1.39 9.49
C ARG A 63 11.94 0.84 10.51
N ARG A 64 12.43 0.41 11.68
CA ARG A 64 11.59 -0.17 12.74
C ARG A 64 10.50 0.78 13.20
N HIS A 65 10.80 2.06 13.45
CA HIS A 65 9.79 3.04 13.85
C HIS A 65 8.77 3.29 12.74
N THR A 66 9.22 3.38 11.48
CA THR A 66 8.33 3.59 10.33
C THR A 66 7.39 2.41 10.13
N GLU A 67 7.90 1.18 10.12
CA GLU A 67 7.11 -0.04 9.98
C GLU A 67 6.16 -0.26 11.16
N THR A 68 6.59 0.04 12.39
CA THR A 68 5.74 -0.04 13.59
C THR A 68 4.56 0.93 13.48
N ALA A 69 4.82 2.18 13.09
CA ALA A 69 3.78 3.19 12.93
C ALA A 69 2.82 2.85 11.79
N GLY A 70 3.33 2.39 10.66
CA GLY A 70 2.49 1.91 9.56
C GLY A 70 1.63 0.72 9.96
N THR A 71 2.18 -0.24 10.69
CA THR A 71 1.44 -1.41 11.20
C THR A 71 0.33 -0.99 12.16
N ALA A 72 0.64 -0.09 13.08
CA ALA A 72 -0.35 0.49 14.00
C ALA A 72 -1.48 1.19 13.22
N TYR A 73 -1.13 1.95 12.18
CA TYR A 73 -2.14 2.63 11.35
C TYR A 73 -3.00 1.65 10.57
N VAL A 74 -2.40 0.61 9.98
CA VAL A 74 -3.12 -0.45 9.28
C VAL A 74 -4.14 -1.11 10.19
N ALA A 75 -3.72 -1.49 11.40
CA ALA A 75 -4.60 -2.12 12.37
C ALA A 75 -5.73 -1.18 12.83
N TRP A 76 -5.43 0.09 13.05
CA TRP A 76 -6.44 1.10 13.37
C TRP A 76 -7.48 1.24 12.25
N GLN A 77 -7.05 1.44 11.00
CA GLN A 77 -7.96 1.55 9.85
C GLN A 77 -8.85 0.30 9.70
N THR A 78 -8.29 -0.90 9.86
CA THR A 78 -9.07 -2.14 9.80
C THR A 78 -10.13 -2.20 10.90
N GLU A 79 -9.79 -1.81 12.13
CA GLU A 79 -10.78 -1.76 13.22
C GLU A 79 -11.83 -0.68 13.00
N GLU A 80 -11.48 0.46 12.41
CA GLU A 80 -12.42 1.53 12.05
C GLU A 80 -13.45 1.04 11.03
N VAL A 81 -13.06 0.24 10.03
CA VAL A 81 -14.00 -0.38 9.07
C VAL A 81 -15.02 -1.24 9.82
N GLU A 82 -14.56 -2.08 10.75
CA GLU A 82 -15.46 -2.89 11.57
C GLU A 82 -16.35 -2.03 12.47
N GLN A 83 -15.84 -0.92 13.01
CA GLN A 83 -16.63 0.00 13.82
C GLN A 83 -17.71 0.69 13.01
N VAL A 84 -17.40 1.20 11.81
CA VAL A 84 -18.38 1.77 10.88
C VAL A 84 -19.47 0.75 10.57
N ALA A 85 -19.10 -0.49 10.25
CA ALA A 85 -20.06 -1.56 9.98
C ALA A 85 -20.94 -1.91 11.20
N ARG A 86 -20.38 -1.91 12.42
CA ARG A 86 -21.11 -2.23 13.66
C ARG A 86 -22.02 -1.11 14.16
N THR A 87 -21.55 0.14 14.06
CA THR A 87 -22.19 1.28 14.71
C THR A 87 -23.02 2.12 13.76
N LEU A 88 -22.81 1.99 12.45
CA LEU A 88 -23.48 2.76 11.40
C LEU A 88 -23.55 4.26 11.76
N PRO A 89 -22.38 4.91 11.96
CA PRO A 89 -22.36 6.31 12.37
C PRO A 89 -22.99 7.20 11.29
N ALA A 90 -23.41 8.40 11.71
CA ALA A 90 -23.98 9.37 10.78
C ALA A 90 -22.96 9.69 9.68
N VAL A 91 -23.37 9.50 8.41
CA VAL A 91 -22.50 9.74 7.27
C VAL A 91 -22.16 11.25 7.18
N PRO A 92 -20.87 11.60 7.09
CA PRO A 92 -20.41 12.96 6.82
C PRO A 92 -21.03 13.55 5.55
N GLU A 93 -21.06 14.88 5.44
CA GLU A 93 -21.49 15.52 4.20
C GLU A 93 -20.47 15.27 3.08
N GLY A 94 -20.96 14.79 1.94
CA GLY A 94 -20.16 14.58 0.74
C GLY A 94 -20.04 15.85 -0.09
N ALA A 95 -19.08 15.86 -1.02
CA ALA A 95 -19.05 16.90 -2.05
C ALA A 95 -20.30 16.77 -2.95
N GLN A 96 -20.75 17.90 -3.52
CA GLN A 96 -21.87 17.88 -4.47
C GLN A 96 -21.59 16.92 -5.64
N ARG A 97 -20.41 17.07 -6.25
CA ARG A 97 -19.90 16.16 -7.28
C ARG A 97 -18.58 15.59 -6.81
N GLN A 98 -18.48 14.27 -6.75
CA GLN A 98 -17.32 13.57 -6.22
C GLN A 98 -16.72 12.66 -7.28
N LEU A 99 -15.39 12.70 -7.41
CA LEU A 99 -14.63 11.73 -8.19
C LEU A 99 -14.37 10.50 -7.32
N LEU A 100 -14.55 9.31 -7.90
CA LEU A 100 -14.14 8.02 -7.33
C LEU A 100 -13.32 7.25 -8.38
N SER A 101 -11.99 7.35 -8.31
CA SER A 101 -11.10 6.74 -9.30
C SER A 101 -10.19 5.69 -8.64
N THR A 102 -10.13 4.50 -9.20
CA THR A 102 -9.55 3.28 -8.61
C THR A 102 -8.64 2.61 -9.62
N ASP A 103 -7.50 2.12 -9.17
CA ASP A 103 -6.48 1.51 -10.04
C ASP A 103 -5.53 0.61 -9.22
N GLY A 104 -4.77 -0.25 -9.90
CA GLY A 104 -3.74 -1.11 -9.33
C GLY A 104 -2.32 -0.68 -9.72
N ALA A 105 -1.39 -0.70 -8.78
CA ALA A 105 0.03 -0.44 -9.02
C ALA A 105 0.90 -1.63 -8.59
N LEU A 106 1.71 -2.14 -9.52
CA LEU A 106 2.65 -3.22 -9.24
C LEU A 106 3.87 -2.72 -8.44
N VAL A 107 4.16 -3.40 -7.33
CA VAL A 107 5.33 -3.19 -6.48
C VAL A 107 6.28 -4.40 -6.52
N PRO A 108 7.60 -4.18 -6.61
CA PRO A 108 8.59 -5.24 -6.56
C PRO A 108 8.75 -5.76 -5.12
N LEU A 109 8.66 -7.08 -4.98
CA LEU A 109 8.91 -7.77 -3.71
C LEU A 109 10.28 -8.45 -3.73
N VAL A 110 10.73 -8.87 -2.55
CA VAL A 110 11.89 -9.76 -2.43
C VAL A 110 11.66 -11.05 -3.22
N HIS A 111 12.76 -11.71 -3.64
CA HIS A 111 12.73 -12.94 -4.44
C HIS A 111 12.18 -12.80 -5.87
N GLY A 112 12.10 -11.58 -6.41
CA GLY A 112 11.70 -11.34 -7.80
C GLY A 112 10.20 -11.42 -8.04
N GLU A 113 9.41 -11.48 -6.97
CA GLU A 113 7.95 -11.42 -7.04
C GLU A 113 7.46 -9.99 -7.29
N TRP A 114 6.28 -9.88 -7.91
CA TRP A 114 5.55 -8.62 -8.03
C TRP A 114 4.19 -8.79 -7.36
N ALA A 115 3.69 -7.70 -6.78
CA ALA A 115 2.36 -7.70 -6.19
C ALA A 115 1.65 -6.39 -6.47
N GLU A 116 0.33 -6.46 -6.63
CA GLU A 116 -0.49 -5.31 -6.96
C GLU A 116 -1.05 -4.64 -5.70
N VAL A 117 -0.68 -3.39 -5.48
CA VAL A 117 -1.32 -2.51 -4.51
C VAL A 117 -2.52 -1.87 -5.19
N LYS A 118 -3.72 -2.07 -4.64
CA LYS A 118 -4.94 -1.41 -5.10
C LYS A 118 -5.09 -0.07 -4.39
N SER A 119 -5.53 0.94 -5.13
CA SER A 119 -5.66 2.31 -4.64
C SER A 119 -6.98 2.91 -5.10
N VAL A 120 -7.58 3.74 -4.25
CA VAL A 120 -8.69 4.63 -4.62
C VAL A 120 -8.32 6.08 -4.31
N ALA A 121 -8.63 6.98 -5.24
CA ALA A 121 -8.53 8.42 -5.11
C ALA A 121 -9.94 9.02 -5.10
N ILE A 122 -10.23 9.82 -4.07
CA ILE A 122 -11.52 10.50 -3.88
C ILE A 122 -11.29 12.01 -3.83
N GLY A 123 -12.06 12.77 -4.60
CA GLY A 123 -11.90 14.22 -4.67
C GLY A 123 -13.19 14.96 -5.01
N ALA A 124 -13.19 16.27 -4.82
CA ALA A 124 -14.32 17.12 -5.19
C ALA A 124 -14.14 17.63 -6.62
N ILE A 125 -15.12 17.32 -7.49
CA ILE A 125 -15.13 17.79 -8.87
C ILE A 125 -15.50 19.27 -8.88
N GLN A 126 -14.65 20.08 -9.50
CA GLN A 126 -14.86 21.52 -9.62
C GLN A 126 -15.69 21.86 -10.87
N PRO A 127 -16.34 23.04 -10.90
CA PRO A 127 -16.94 23.54 -12.13
C PRO A 127 -15.92 23.56 -13.28
N PRO A 128 -16.35 23.26 -14.52
CA PRO A 128 -15.47 23.32 -15.67
C PRO A 128 -14.91 24.73 -15.90
N VAL A 129 -13.66 24.81 -16.33
CA VAL A 129 -12.96 26.06 -16.68
C VAL A 129 -12.45 26.00 -18.11
N LEU A 130 -12.36 27.14 -18.78
CA LEU A 130 -11.77 27.23 -20.10
C LEU A 130 -10.26 27.46 -19.97
N GLU A 131 -9.45 26.50 -20.41
CA GLU A 131 -8.00 26.58 -20.41
C GLU A 131 -7.47 26.28 -21.81
N ASN A 132 -6.68 27.20 -22.38
CA ASN A 132 -6.12 27.07 -23.73
C ASN A 132 -7.16 26.76 -24.83
N GLY A 133 -8.40 27.22 -24.66
CA GLY A 133 -9.50 26.96 -25.61
C GLY A 133 -10.22 25.63 -25.40
N GLU A 134 -9.85 24.85 -24.39
CA GLU A 134 -10.50 23.59 -24.03
C GLU A 134 -11.24 23.71 -22.70
N THR A 135 -12.38 23.01 -22.59
CA THR A 135 -13.09 22.89 -21.31
C THR A 135 -12.43 21.82 -20.47
N VAL A 136 -11.88 22.21 -19.32
CA VAL A 136 -11.14 21.35 -18.39
C VAL A 136 -11.91 21.24 -17.07
N VAL A 137 -11.97 20.03 -16.52
CA VAL A 137 -12.59 19.75 -15.23
C VAL A 137 -11.50 19.37 -14.24
N HIS A 138 -11.36 20.16 -13.18
CA HIS A 138 -10.38 19.90 -12.12
C HIS A 138 -11.01 19.10 -10.98
N THR A 139 -10.17 18.31 -10.31
CA THR A 139 -10.53 17.65 -9.05
C THR A 139 -9.63 18.17 -7.95
N THR A 140 -10.21 18.59 -6.83
CA THR A 140 -9.48 19.14 -5.68
C THR A 140 -9.73 18.33 -4.42
N SER A 141 -8.98 18.65 -3.37
CA SER A 141 -9.11 18.01 -2.06
C SER A 141 -9.02 16.48 -2.18
N LEU A 142 -8.05 16.00 -2.96
CA LEU A 142 -7.84 14.56 -3.17
C LEU A 142 -7.42 13.89 -1.86
N SER A 143 -7.94 12.70 -1.65
CA SER A 143 -7.45 11.78 -0.61
C SER A 143 -7.44 10.35 -1.13
N TYR A 144 -6.63 9.52 -0.47
CA TYR A 144 -6.26 8.21 -0.98
C TYR A 144 -6.45 7.13 0.08
N PHE A 145 -6.73 5.92 -0.40
CA PHE A 145 -6.64 4.71 0.39
C PHE A 145 -6.04 3.60 -0.47
N SER A 146 -4.97 2.96 0.03
CA SER A 146 -4.26 1.92 -0.69
C SER A 146 -3.96 0.68 0.17
N ARG A 147 -4.11 -0.50 -0.43
CA ARG A 147 -3.74 -1.78 0.18
C ARG A 147 -3.23 -2.78 -0.85
N LEU A 148 -2.16 -3.48 -0.49
CA LEU A 148 -1.88 -4.81 -1.01
C LEU A 148 -2.86 -5.79 -0.38
N ALA A 149 -3.92 -6.12 -1.13
CA ALA A 149 -4.96 -7.07 -0.75
C ALA A 149 -5.68 -7.61 -1.99
N GLU A 150 -6.40 -8.71 -1.82
CA GLU A 150 -7.38 -9.17 -2.79
C GLU A 150 -8.47 -8.12 -3.00
N ALA A 151 -9.10 -8.11 -4.17
CA ALA A 151 -10.06 -7.07 -4.56
C ALA A 151 -11.23 -6.92 -3.58
N GLU A 152 -11.78 -8.04 -3.09
CA GLU A 152 -12.89 -8.03 -2.14
C GLU A 152 -12.48 -7.42 -0.79
N THR A 153 -11.32 -7.84 -0.26
CA THR A 153 -10.76 -7.28 0.98
C THR A 153 -10.44 -5.80 0.83
N PHE A 154 -9.84 -5.38 -0.30
CA PHE A 154 -9.61 -3.97 -0.60
C PHE A 154 -10.92 -3.19 -0.63
N THR A 155 -11.94 -3.72 -1.30
CA THR A 155 -13.27 -3.11 -1.39
C THR A 155 -13.85 -2.87 -0.01
N HIS A 156 -13.81 -3.87 0.88
CA HIS A 156 -14.30 -3.70 2.25
C HIS A 156 -13.48 -2.67 3.03
N LEU A 157 -12.14 -2.73 2.95
CA LEU A 157 -11.29 -1.84 3.73
C LEU A 157 -11.37 -0.38 3.28
N ALA A 158 -11.59 -0.12 1.99
CA ALA A 158 -11.73 1.22 1.45
C ALA A 158 -12.97 1.98 1.98
N THR A 159 -13.94 1.27 2.59
CA THR A 159 -15.11 1.88 3.22
C THR A 159 -14.74 2.94 4.26
N VAL A 160 -13.60 2.80 4.96
CA VAL A 160 -13.17 3.84 5.91
C VAL A 160 -12.95 5.19 5.24
N GLU A 161 -12.44 5.18 4.00
CA GLU A 161 -12.12 6.39 3.26
C GLU A 161 -13.34 6.94 2.52
N THR A 162 -14.17 6.08 1.89
CA THR A 162 -15.43 6.52 1.26
C THR A 162 -16.40 7.10 2.29
N HIS A 163 -16.54 6.45 3.45
CA HIS A 163 -17.35 6.96 4.56
C HIS A 163 -16.84 8.31 5.07
N ARG A 164 -15.52 8.43 5.31
CA ARG A 164 -14.89 9.69 5.74
C ARG A 164 -15.12 10.82 4.74
N ARG A 165 -15.24 10.50 3.45
CA ARG A 165 -15.50 11.45 2.36
C ARG A 165 -16.97 11.71 2.11
N GLY A 166 -17.87 11.10 2.89
CA GLY A 166 -19.31 11.22 2.71
C GLY A 166 -19.76 10.76 1.33
N THR A 167 -19.08 9.78 0.73
CA THR A 167 -19.42 9.25 -0.61
C THR A 167 -20.86 8.76 -0.66
N GLU A 168 -21.40 8.27 0.46
CA GLU A 168 -22.79 7.84 0.57
C GLU A 168 -23.80 9.01 0.51
N ARG A 169 -23.35 10.24 0.79
CA ARG A 169 -24.15 11.47 0.77
C ARG A 169 -23.75 12.47 -0.32
N ALA A 170 -22.80 12.14 -1.18
CA ALA A 170 -22.52 12.94 -2.36
C ALA A 170 -23.72 12.91 -3.32
N GLU A 171 -24.07 14.06 -3.92
CA GLU A 171 -25.22 14.14 -4.84
C GLU A 171 -24.93 13.39 -6.15
N THR A 172 -23.71 13.48 -6.65
CA THR A 172 -23.25 12.72 -7.82
C THR A 172 -21.85 12.20 -7.60
N VAL A 173 -21.64 10.91 -7.86
CA VAL A 173 -20.32 10.28 -7.85
C VAL A 173 -19.97 9.86 -9.28
N CYS A 174 -18.86 10.38 -9.81
CA CYS A 174 -18.30 9.99 -11.10
C CYS A 174 -17.18 8.97 -10.88
N ALA A 175 -17.42 7.73 -11.30
CA ALA A 175 -16.46 6.65 -11.21
C ALA A 175 -15.65 6.55 -12.51
N VAL A 176 -14.49 7.19 -12.58
CA VAL A 176 -13.62 7.24 -13.76
C VAL A 176 -12.46 6.24 -13.65
N ASN A 177 -12.47 5.18 -14.47
CA ASN A 177 -11.56 4.03 -14.32
C ASN A 177 -11.29 3.31 -15.66
N ASP A 178 -10.33 2.40 -15.67
CA ASP A 178 -9.97 1.55 -16.84
C ASP A 178 -10.95 0.40 -17.14
N GLY A 179 -12.08 0.34 -16.43
CA GLY A 179 -13.10 -0.67 -16.65
C GLY A 179 -12.73 -2.10 -16.23
N ALA A 180 -11.66 -2.35 -15.46
CA ALA A 180 -11.34 -3.69 -14.95
C ALA A 180 -12.51 -4.29 -14.13
N GLU A 181 -12.70 -5.61 -14.22
CA GLU A 181 -13.89 -6.26 -13.62
C GLU A 181 -13.95 -6.10 -12.10
N TRP A 182 -12.79 -6.18 -11.42
CA TRP A 182 -12.73 -5.99 -9.98
C TRP A 182 -13.09 -4.56 -9.56
N ILE A 183 -12.79 -3.55 -10.41
CA ILE A 183 -13.19 -2.15 -10.17
C ILE A 183 -14.70 -1.99 -10.34
N GLN A 184 -15.33 -2.71 -11.28
CA GLN A 184 -16.79 -2.71 -11.38
C GLN A 184 -17.43 -3.23 -10.10
N GLY A 185 -16.93 -4.34 -9.56
CA GLY A 185 -17.39 -4.87 -8.27
C GLY A 185 -17.12 -3.93 -7.08
N PHE A 186 -15.99 -3.21 -7.09
CA PHE A 186 -15.71 -2.15 -6.11
C PHE A 186 -16.78 -1.04 -6.15
N ILE A 187 -17.12 -0.56 -7.35
CA ILE A 187 -18.14 0.48 -7.54
C ILE A 187 -19.52 -0.02 -7.11
N ASP A 188 -19.88 -1.27 -7.44
CA ASP A 188 -21.15 -1.89 -7.01
C ASP A 188 -21.34 -1.82 -5.49
N VAL A 189 -20.26 -2.03 -4.72
CA VAL A 189 -20.30 -1.99 -3.25
C VAL A 189 -20.25 -0.56 -2.72
N GLN A 190 -19.33 0.27 -3.22
CA GLN A 190 -19.05 1.59 -2.65
C GLN A 190 -20.08 2.65 -3.07
N ARG A 191 -20.58 2.57 -4.30
CA ARG A 191 -21.54 3.52 -4.87
C ARG A 191 -22.21 2.97 -6.14
N HIS A 192 -23.19 2.08 -5.96
CA HIS A 192 -23.85 1.36 -7.07
C HIS A 192 -24.50 2.25 -8.15
N ASP A 193 -24.97 3.44 -7.80
CA ASP A 193 -25.58 4.44 -8.68
C ASP A 193 -24.58 5.48 -9.22
N ALA A 194 -23.27 5.26 -9.04
CA ALA A 194 -22.24 6.14 -9.60
C ALA A 194 -22.31 6.19 -11.13
N VAL A 195 -22.06 7.37 -11.69
CA VAL A 195 -21.86 7.56 -13.13
C VAL A 195 -20.53 6.91 -13.51
N ARG A 196 -20.59 5.74 -14.17
CA ARG A 196 -19.40 5.01 -14.62
C ARG A 196 -18.89 5.60 -15.92
N ILE A 197 -17.63 6.00 -15.91
CA ILE A 197 -16.95 6.62 -17.04
C ILE A 197 -15.69 5.79 -17.30
N LEU A 198 -15.56 5.27 -18.52
CA LEU A 198 -14.35 4.60 -18.95
C LEU A 198 -13.27 5.67 -19.14
N ASP A 199 -12.06 5.43 -18.67
CA ASP A 199 -10.95 6.34 -18.92
C ASP A 199 -10.75 6.53 -20.44
N PHE A 200 -10.76 7.79 -20.89
CA PHE A 200 -10.65 8.12 -22.31
C PHE A 200 -9.33 7.66 -22.93
N SER A 201 -8.20 7.75 -22.20
CA SER A 201 -6.90 7.30 -22.70
C SER A 201 -6.86 5.77 -22.85
N HIS A 202 -7.53 5.06 -21.95
CA HIS A 202 -7.68 3.61 -21.98
C HIS A 202 -8.56 3.16 -23.16
N ALA A 203 -9.70 3.83 -23.37
CA ALA A 203 -10.53 3.60 -24.55
C ALA A 203 -9.75 3.89 -25.85
N ALA A 204 -9.01 5.00 -25.88
CA ALA A 204 -8.15 5.36 -27.01
C ALA A 204 -7.08 4.31 -27.31
N GLY A 205 -6.54 3.63 -26.30
CA GLY A 205 -5.62 2.51 -26.46
C GLY A 205 -6.23 1.34 -27.25
N TYR A 206 -7.48 0.97 -26.94
CA TYR A 206 -8.19 -0.08 -27.67
C TYR A 206 -8.55 0.35 -29.10
N VAL A 207 -8.96 1.62 -29.30
CA VAL A 207 -9.19 2.18 -30.65
C VAL A 207 -7.89 2.09 -31.47
N ALA A 208 -6.77 2.51 -30.89
CA ALA A 208 -5.46 2.47 -31.52
C ALA A 208 -5.05 1.03 -31.89
N GLN A 209 -5.32 0.05 -31.03
CA GLN A 209 -5.03 -1.36 -31.28
C GLN A 209 -5.75 -1.88 -32.55
N VAL A 210 -7.03 -1.52 -32.73
CA VAL A 210 -7.78 -1.88 -33.95
C VAL A 210 -7.20 -1.17 -35.17
N GLY A 211 -6.94 0.13 -35.08
CA GLY A 211 -6.36 0.90 -36.17
C GLY A 211 -4.98 0.40 -36.61
N GLN A 212 -4.12 0.02 -35.67
CA GLN A 212 -2.79 -0.54 -35.97
C GLN A 212 -2.88 -1.84 -36.77
N ALA A 213 -3.85 -2.69 -36.44
CA ALA A 213 -4.05 -3.96 -37.13
C ALA A 213 -4.50 -3.79 -38.59
N VAL A 214 -5.29 -2.76 -38.88
CA VAL A 214 -5.85 -2.51 -40.23
C VAL A 214 -4.97 -1.60 -41.08
N LEU A 215 -4.50 -0.48 -40.51
CA LEU A 215 -3.84 0.61 -41.23
C LEU A 215 -2.31 0.58 -41.13
N GLY A 216 -1.78 -0.34 -40.32
CA GLY A 216 -0.35 -0.48 -40.04
C GLY A 216 0.15 0.52 -39.01
N GLU A 217 0.89 0.03 -38.02
CA GLU A 217 1.46 0.85 -36.96
C GLU A 217 2.45 1.89 -37.51
N GLY A 218 2.37 3.13 -36.99
CA GLY A 218 3.29 4.21 -37.32
C GLY A 218 3.10 4.86 -38.69
N THR A 219 2.13 4.40 -39.50
CA THR A 219 1.85 4.99 -40.82
C THR A 219 1.18 6.36 -40.69
N PRO A 220 1.35 7.27 -41.68
CA PRO A 220 0.61 8.54 -41.70
C PRO A 220 -0.91 8.34 -41.74
N ALA A 221 -1.37 7.30 -42.43
CA ALA A 221 -2.79 6.94 -42.52
C ALA A 221 -3.36 6.57 -41.14
N PHE A 222 -2.66 5.72 -40.38
CA PHE A 222 -3.04 5.36 -39.02
C PHE A 222 -3.13 6.59 -38.10
N LYS A 223 -2.14 7.49 -38.15
CA LYS A 223 -2.13 8.69 -37.31
C LYS A 223 -3.32 9.61 -37.60
N ALA A 224 -3.55 9.96 -38.87
CA ALA A 224 -4.65 10.83 -39.27
C ALA A 224 -6.02 10.20 -38.95
N TRP A 225 -6.16 8.89 -39.14
CA TRP A 225 -7.36 8.14 -38.77
C TRP A 225 -7.58 8.15 -37.26
N LEU A 226 -6.53 7.90 -36.46
CA LEU A 226 -6.63 7.86 -35.01
C LEU A 226 -7.03 9.23 -34.45
N ASP A 227 -6.41 10.31 -34.93
CA ASP A 227 -6.73 11.67 -34.49
C ASP A 227 -8.21 12.01 -34.74
N THR A 228 -8.72 11.68 -35.94
CA THR A 228 -10.14 11.89 -36.30
C THR A 228 -11.07 11.03 -35.45
N THR A 229 -10.75 9.73 -35.32
CA THR A 229 -11.58 8.77 -34.59
C THR A 229 -11.67 9.11 -33.10
N LEU A 230 -10.58 9.55 -32.49
CA LEU A 230 -10.57 9.95 -31.08
C LEU A 230 -11.28 11.29 -30.88
N HIS A 231 -11.23 12.20 -31.85
CA HIS A 231 -12.03 13.42 -31.84
C HIS A 231 -13.53 13.07 -31.84
N ASP A 232 -13.96 12.23 -32.77
CA ASP A 232 -15.36 11.78 -32.87
C ASP A 232 -15.80 11.04 -31.61
N LEU A 233 -14.97 10.13 -31.08
CA LEU A 233 -15.26 9.42 -29.83
C LEU A 233 -15.47 10.38 -28.66
N LYS A 234 -14.67 11.46 -28.59
CA LYS A 234 -14.73 12.43 -27.48
C LYS A 234 -15.93 13.37 -27.57
N HIS A 235 -16.33 13.74 -28.78
CA HIS A 235 -17.26 14.85 -29.01
C HIS A 235 -18.63 14.44 -29.56
N GLU A 236 -18.76 13.23 -30.08
CA GLU A 236 -19.99 12.70 -30.68
C GLU A 236 -20.48 11.44 -29.94
N SER A 237 -21.54 10.81 -30.45
CA SER A 237 -22.01 9.52 -29.92
C SER A 237 -20.96 8.41 -30.18
N PRO A 238 -20.66 7.56 -29.18
CA PRO A 238 -19.71 6.45 -29.35
C PRO A 238 -20.19 5.40 -30.36
N ASP A 239 -21.48 5.37 -30.72
CA ASP A 239 -22.04 4.38 -31.63
C ASP A 239 -21.42 4.44 -33.04
N GLN A 240 -21.08 5.63 -33.51
CA GLN A 240 -20.45 5.80 -34.83
C GLN A 240 -19.06 5.17 -34.86
N VAL A 241 -18.25 5.46 -33.84
CA VAL A 241 -16.91 4.87 -33.69
C VAL A 241 -17.01 3.36 -33.49
N LEU A 242 -17.90 2.88 -32.63
CA LEU A 242 -18.09 1.44 -32.42
C LEU A 242 -18.51 0.72 -33.71
N GLN A 243 -19.38 1.30 -34.52
CA GLN A 243 -19.76 0.71 -35.80
C GLN A 243 -18.58 0.66 -36.77
N MET A 244 -17.80 1.75 -36.88
CA MET A 244 -16.58 1.76 -37.69
C MET A 244 -15.57 0.69 -37.26
N LEU A 245 -15.39 0.48 -35.95
CA LEU A 245 -14.48 -0.54 -35.44
C LEU A 245 -14.97 -1.97 -35.74
N ARG A 246 -16.29 -2.21 -35.74
CA ARG A 246 -16.87 -3.49 -36.19
C ARG A 246 -16.61 -3.74 -37.67
N ASP A 247 -16.80 -2.72 -38.50
CA ASP A 247 -16.58 -2.85 -39.94
C ASP A 247 -15.10 -3.19 -40.23
N MET A 248 -14.18 -2.52 -39.54
CA MET A 248 -12.74 -2.81 -39.55
C MET A 248 -12.40 -4.24 -39.06
N GLN A 249 -13.09 -4.73 -38.02
CA GLN A 249 -12.96 -6.11 -37.58
C GLN A 249 -13.39 -7.08 -38.68
N HIS A 250 -14.54 -6.86 -39.32
CA HIS A 250 -15.06 -7.74 -40.37
C HIS A 250 -14.16 -7.76 -41.62
N GLU A 251 -13.58 -6.62 -41.99
CA GLU A 251 -12.59 -6.54 -43.07
C GLU A 251 -11.36 -7.41 -42.78
N LEU A 252 -10.86 -7.37 -41.55
CA LEU A 252 -9.75 -8.22 -41.13
C LEU A 252 -10.12 -9.71 -41.13
N GLU A 253 -11.31 -10.06 -40.64
CA GLU A 253 -11.82 -11.44 -40.60
C GLU A 253 -12.00 -12.04 -42.00
N GLY A 254 -12.36 -11.23 -43.00
CA GLY A 254 -12.43 -11.62 -44.41
C GLY A 254 -11.07 -11.70 -45.12
N GLY A 255 -10.00 -11.25 -44.47
CA GLY A 255 -8.64 -11.17 -45.03
C GLY A 255 -7.72 -12.33 -44.65
N ALA A 256 -6.42 -12.12 -44.85
CA ALA A 256 -5.36 -13.08 -44.53
C ALA A 256 -4.62 -12.73 -43.21
N ALA A 257 -5.27 -12.02 -42.29
CA ALA A 257 -4.65 -11.58 -41.04
C ALA A 257 -4.28 -12.78 -40.15
N ALA A 258 -3.18 -12.66 -39.40
CA ALA A 258 -2.75 -13.70 -38.49
C ALA A 258 -3.81 -13.92 -37.37
N PRO A 259 -4.07 -15.16 -36.91
CA PRO A 259 -5.09 -15.44 -35.89
C PRO A 259 -4.96 -14.62 -34.61
N LYS A 260 -3.72 -14.34 -34.17
CA LYS A 260 -3.45 -13.51 -32.98
C LYS A 260 -3.90 -12.05 -33.17
N ILE A 261 -3.76 -11.50 -34.37
CA ILE A 261 -4.19 -10.12 -34.68
C ILE A 261 -5.72 -10.05 -34.66
N LEU A 262 -6.39 -11.03 -35.26
CA LEU A 262 -7.86 -11.14 -35.24
C LEU A 262 -8.39 -11.23 -33.82
N ASP A 263 -7.77 -12.06 -32.97
CA ASP A 263 -8.20 -12.22 -31.58
C ASP A 263 -8.02 -10.96 -30.75
N ASN A 264 -6.90 -10.26 -30.94
CA ASN A 264 -6.62 -8.96 -30.33
C ASN A 264 -7.67 -7.91 -30.73
N VAL A 265 -8.00 -7.81 -32.02
CA VAL A 265 -9.01 -6.86 -32.53
C VAL A 265 -10.40 -7.19 -31.99
N ARG A 266 -10.80 -8.47 -32.04
CA ARG A 266 -12.07 -8.93 -31.49
C ARG A 266 -12.19 -8.61 -30.00
N THR A 267 -11.13 -8.85 -29.23
CA THR A 267 -11.08 -8.51 -27.80
C THR A 267 -11.23 -7.01 -27.58
N ALA A 268 -10.55 -6.19 -28.37
CA ALA A 268 -10.63 -4.73 -28.29
C ALA A 268 -12.05 -4.20 -28.58
N VAL A 269 -12.67 -4.67 -29.67
CA VAL A 269 -14.04 -4.28 -30.04
C VAL A 269 -15.03 -4.71 -28.95
N GLN A 270 -15.00 -5.97 -28.53
CA GLN A 270 -15.89 -6.48 -27.47
C GLN A 270 -15.71 -5.72 -26.14
N TYR A 271 -14.48 -5.35 -25.80
CA TYR A 271 -14.17 -4.58 -24.62
C TYR A 271 -14.88 -3.21 -24.64
N LEU A 272 -14.79 -2.50 -25.78
CA LEU A 272 -15.40 -1.17 -25.96
C LEU A 272 -16.93 -1.27 -26.02
N GLU A 273 -17.48 -2.25 -26.74
CA GLU A 273 -18.92 -2.48 -26.86
C GLU A 273 -19.59 -2.76 -25.51
N LYS A 274 -18.98 -3.62 -24.68
CA LYS A 274 -19.44 -3.90 -23.30
C LYS A 274 -19.55 -2.62 -22.46
N ARG A 275 -18.81 -1.57 -22.84
CA ARG A 275 -18.68 -0.30 -22.11
C ARG A 275 -19.27 0.88 -22.87
N ARG A 276 -20.12 0.65 -23.87
CA ARG A 276 -20.74 1.70 -24.69
C ARG A 276 -21.40 2.82 -23.90
N SER A 277 -22.05 2.53 -22.77
CA SER A 277 -22.65 3.55 -21.89
C SER A 277 -21.62 4.36 -21.09
N GLN A 278 -20.42 3.81 -20.88
CA GLN A 278 -19.32 4.45 -20.15
C GLN A 278 -18.44 5.34 -21.06
N MET A 279 -18.75 5.41 -22.36
CA MET A 279 -18.05 6.20 -23.37
C MET A 279 -18.90 7.35 -23.92
N GLU A 280 -19.95 7.75 -23.20
CA GLU A 280 -20.80 8.92 -23.51
C GLU A 280 -20.05 10.24 -23.20
N TYR A 281 -18.83 10.40 -23.73
CA TYR A 281 -17.90 11.47 -23.37
C TYR A 281 -18.46 12.86 -23.62
N ALA A 282 -19.15 13.08 -24.75
CA ALA A 282 -19.81 14.34 -25.05
C ALA A 282 -20.81 14.73 -23.95
N CYS A 283 -21.63 13.77 -23.51
CA CYS A 283 -22.59 13.96 -22.42
C CYS A 283 -21.89 14.23 -21.07
N PHE A 284 -20.82 13.48 -20.76
CA PHE A 284 -20.05 13.67 -19.54
C PHE A 284 -19.38 15.05 -19.50
N GLN A 285 -18.79 15.49 -20.59
CA GLN A 285 -18.19 16.82 -20.69
C GLN A 285 -19.22 17.92 -20.57
N ALA A 286 -20.39 17.79 -21.23
CA ALA A 286 -21.49 18.74 -21.10
C ALA A 286 -22.04 18.82 -19.67
N ALA A 287 -22.04 17.71 -18.94
CA ALA A 287 -22.38 17.67 -17.52
C ALA A 287 -21.27 18.21 -16.60
N GLY A 288 -20.07 18.46 -17.12
CA GLY A 288 -18.90 18.90 -16.36
C GLY A 288 -18.25 17.79 -15.55
N TYR A 289 -18.27 16.56 -16.06
CA TYR A 289 -17.62 15.40 -15.43
C TYR A 289 -16.23 15.17 -16.02
N PRO A 290 -15.27 14.70 -15.20
CA PRO A 290 -13.97 14.27 -15.70
C PRO A 290 -14.12 12.98 -16.52
N ILE A 291 -13.31 12.86 -17.57
CA ILE A 291 -13.29 11.69 -18.47
C ILE A 291 -11.97 10.90 -18.43
N GLY A 292 -11.05 11.27 -17.51
CA GLY A 292 -9.78 10.58 -17.33
C GLY A 292 -9.48 10.21 -15.87
N SER A 293 -8.80 9.08 -15.66
CA SER A 293 -8.36 8.52 -14.39
C SER A 293 -7.03 9.11 -13.88
N GLY A 294 -6.59 10.23 -14.44
CA GLY A 294 -5.33 10.88 -14.08
C GLY A 294 -5.16 11.16 -12.57
N SER A 295 -6.25 11.29 -11.82
CA SER A 295 -6.20 11.44 -10.35
C SER A 295 -5.69 10.19 -9.63
N VAL A 296 -6.13 8.98 -10.02
CA VAL A 296 -5.63 7.75 -9.39
C VAL A 296 -4.28 7.34 -9.97
N GLU A 297 -4.01 7.60 -11.25
CA GLU A 297 -2.69 7.32 -11.85
C GLU A 297 -1.59 8.20 -11.23
N SER A 298 -1.85 9.51 -11.09
CA SER A 298 -0.94 10.40 -10.37
C SER A 298 -0.87 10.03 -8.89
N GLY A 299 -2.00 9.64 -8.30
CA GLY A 299 -2.09 9.03 -6.98
C GLY A 299 -1.13 7.84 -6.82
N ASN A 300 -1.15 6.87 -7.72
CA ASN A 300 -0.28 5.70 -7.69
C ASN A 300 1.19 6.09 -7.79
N LYS A 301 1.54 7.04 -8.67
CA LYS A 301 2.92 7.56 -8.78
C LYS A 301 3.40 8.17 -7.46
N VAL A 302 2.58 9.00 -6.81
CA VAL A 302 3.00 9.70 -5.59
C VAL A 302 2.84 8.85 -4.33
N VAL A 303 1.73 8.15 -4.16
CA VAL A 303 1.43 7.31 -2.98
C VAL A 303 2.30 6.06 -2.99
N VAL A 304 2.24 5.28 -4.07
CA VAL A 304 2.85 3.94 -4.14
C VAL A 304 4.26 4.02 -4.70
N GLU A 305 4.42 4.47 -5.94
CA GLU A 305 5.66 4.29 -6.68
C GLU A 305 6.82 5.06 -6.06
N THR A 306 6.61 6.32 -5.66
CA THR A 306 7.65 7.19 -5.06
C THR A 306 8.42 6.52 -3.92
N ARG A 307 7.75 5.65 -3.14
CA ARG A 307 8.39 5.01 -1.98
C ARG A 307 8.61 3.51 -2.14
N LEU A 308 7.80 2.83 -2.96
CA LEU A 308 7.85 1.38 -3.12
C LEU A 308 8.43 0.91 -4.45
N LYS A 309 8.63 1.80 -5.42
CA LYS A 309 9.13 1.48 -6.77
C LYS A 309 10.29 2.41 -7.14
N GLY A 310 11.49 1.85 -7.16
CA GLY A 310 12.72 2.58 -7.46
C GLY A 310 13.90 1.64 -7.61
N ALA A 311 15.03 2.17 -8.08
CA ALA A 311 16.23 1.35 -8.32
C ALA A 311 16.65 0.60 -7.04
N GLY A 312 16.69 -0.73 -7.12
CA GLY A 312 17.07 -1.63 -6.03
C GLY A 312 16.03 -1.81 -4.92
N MET A 313 14.87 -1.15 -4.99
CA MET A 313 13.80 -1.30 -3.99
C MET A 313 13.08 -2.64 -4.17
N HIS A 314 13.12 -3.48 -3.13
CA HIS A 314 12.37 -4.72 -3.05
C HIS A 314 11.82 -4.86 -1.64
N TRP A 315 10.55 -5.20 -1.51
CA TRP A 315 9.86 -5.21 -0.22
C TRP A 315 9.50 -6.61 0.23
N ALA A 316 9.66 -6.88 1.53
CA ALA A 316 8.97 -8.01 2.11
C ALA A 316 7.47 -7.68 2.14
N ARG A 317 6.64 -8.64 1.71
CA ARG A 317 5.17 -8.48 1.63
C ARG A 317 4.54 -7.86 2.88
N PRO A 318 4.92 -8.23 4.13
CA PRO A 318 4.34 -7.64 5.35
C PRO A 318 4.63 -6.14 5.54
N HIS A 319 5.62 -5.57 4.85
CA HIS A 319 6.01 -4.17 5.00
C HIS A 319 5.40 -3.24 3.95
N VAL A 320 4.72 -3.79 2.93
CA VAL A 320 4.05 -3.00 1.88
C VAL A 320 2.89 -2.19 2.46
N ASN A 321 1.96 -2.86 3.15
CA ASN A 321 0.78 -2.21 3.73
C ASN A 321 1.14 -1.14 4.78
N PRO A 322 2.04 -1.39 5.73
CA PRO A 322 2.53 -0.35 6.64
C PRO A 322 3.08 0.88 5.92
N MET A 323 3.87 0.69 4.86
CA MET A 323 4.45 1.81 4.13
C MET A 323 3.40 2.59 3.36
N VAL A 324 2.55 1.92 2.57
CA VAL A 324 1.55 2.61 1.75
C VAL A 324 0.49 3.31 2.61
N ALA A 325 0.12 2.76 3.77
CA ALA A 325 -0.80 3.42 4.68
C ALA A 325 -0.26 4.77 5.19
N LEU A 326 1.04 4.88 5.47
CA LEU A 326 1.66 6.16 5.84
C LEU A 326 1.74 7.13 4.64
N ARG A 327 1.92 6.59 3.42
CA ARG A 327 1.86 7.38 2.19
C ARG A 327 0.49 7.98 1.95
N ASP A 328 -0.59 7.21 2.17
CA ASP A 328 -1.97 7.67 2.05
C ASP A 328 -2.22 8.92 2.90
N VAL A 329 -1.77 8.90 4.16
CA VAL A 329 -1.89 10.03 5.09
C VAL A 329 -1.13 11.25 4.60
N LEU A 330 0.11 11.06 4.16
CA LEU A 330 0.97 12.15 3.68
C LEU A 330 0.39 12.80 2.42
N CYS A 331 -0.02 11.99 1.45
CA CYS A 331 -0.56 12.44 0.18
C CYS A 331 -1.97 13.01 0.30
N SER A 332 -2.74 12.57 1.30
CA SER A 332 -4.04 13.17 1.65
C SER A 332 -3.90 14.44 2.52
N GLN A 333 -2.67 14.85 2.87
CA GLN A 333 -2.38 15.99 3.76
C GLN A 333 -3.00 15.86 5.17
N ARG A 334 -3.19 14.64 5.66
CA ARG A 334 -3.84 14.34 6.96
C ARG A 334 -2.89 13.96 8.08
N TRP A 335 -1.58 14.21 7.91
CA TRP A 335 -0.55 13.79 8.87
C TRP A 335 -0.83 14.21 10.30
N ALA A 336 -1.15 15.49 10.53
CA ALA A 336 -1.41 16.00 11.88
C ALA A 336 -2.64 15.35 12.54
N GLN A 337 -3.66 15.02 11.74
CA GLN A 337 -4.89 14.38 12.21
C GLN A 337 -4.62 12.92 12.56
N ASP A 338 -4.05 12.17 11.62
CA ASP A 338 -3.94 10.71 11.72
C ASP A 338 -2.77 10.27 12.61
N TRP A 339 -1.70 11.07 12.73
CA TRP A 339 -0.57 10.74 13.61
C TRP A 339 -1.00 10.56 15.07
N SER A 340 -1.99 11.33 15.52
CA SER A 340 -2.53 11.19 16.89
C SER A 340 -3.13 9.80 17.14
N GLN A 341 -3.81 9.23 16.15
CA GLN A 341 -4.38 7.88 16.21
C GLN A 341 -3.29 6.81 16.17
N ILE A 342 -2.30 6.99 15.29
CA ILE A 342 -1.13 6.12 15.18
C ILE A 342 -0.38 6.05 16.50
N ALA A 343 -0.05 7.21 17.09
CA ALA A 343 0.67 7.32 18.34
C ALA A 343 -0.11 6.68 19.50
N THR A 344 -1.42 6.91 19.56
CA THR A 344 -2.30 6.29 20.56
C THR A 344 -2.32 4.78 20.42
N ARG A 345 -2.44 4.27 19.19
CA ARG A 345 -2.41 2.83 18.92
C ARG A 345 -1.09 2.18 19.33
N ILE A 346 0.04 2.78 18.95
CA ILE A 346 1.37 2.29 19.36
C ILE A 346 1.46 2.19 20.90
N ARG A 347 0.95 3.19 21.62
CA ARG A 347 0.97 3.21 23.09
C ARG A 347 0.13 2.07 23.67
N VAL A 348 -1.10 1.91 23.19
CA VAL A 348 -2.03 0.86 23.63
C VAL A 348 -1.43 -0.53 23.39
N ASP A 349 -0.89 -0.77 22.20
CA ASP A 349 -0.30 -2.07 21.85
C ASP A 349 0.93 -2.36 22.71
N HIS A 350 1.78 -1.36 22.96
CA HIS A 350 2.92 -1.52 23.85
C HIS A 350 2.54 -1.86 25.30
N LEU A 351 1.50 -1.20 25.83
CA LEU A 351 0.99 -1.49 27.18
C LEU A 351 0.45 -2.92 27.24
N LYS A 352 -0.34 -3.35 26.25
CA LYS A 352 -0.85 -4.73 26.14
C LYS A 352 0.29 -5.74 26.14
N GLU A 353 1.32 -5.53 25.33
CA GLU A 353 2.49 -6.41 25.28
C GLU A 353 3.25 -6.45 26.62
N ARG A 354 3.43 -5.28 27.27
CA ARG A 354 4.11 -5.20 28.57
C ARG A 354 3.34 -5.99 29.63
N HIS A 355 2.03 -5.84 29.69
CA HIS A 355 1.17 -6.61 30.59
C HIS A 355 1.26 -8.11 30.28
N GLN A 356 1.24 -8.51 29.01
CA GLN A 356 1.36 -9.92 28.63
C GLN A 356 2.72 -10.50 29.04
N ARG A 357 3.83 -9.78 28.80
CA ARG A 357 5.18 -10.17 29.23
C ARG A 357 5.28 -10.32 30.75
N GLN A 358 4.68 -9.40 31.50
CA GLN A 358 4.63 -9.48 32.97
C GLN A 358 3.82 -10.70 33.44
N ARG A 359 2.65 -10.96 32.84
CA ARG A 359 1.83 -12.14 33.16
C ARG A 359 2.58 -13.43 32.86
N THR A 360 3.22 -13.55 31.71
CA THR A 360 4.03 -14.73 31.35
C THR A 360 5.18 -14.94 32.33
N ARG A 361 5.93 -13.89 32.68
CA ARG A 361 7.01 -13.97 33.69
C ARG A 361 6.50 -14.37 35.06
N TRP A 362 5.35 -13.85 35.48
CA TRP A 362 4.74 -14.20 36.75
C TRP A 362 4.27 -15.67 36.76
N MET A 363 3.66 -16.15 35.68
CA MET A 363 3.27 -17.56 35.55
C MET A 363 4.48 -18.50 35.56
N GLN A 364 5.56 -18.16 34.82
CA GLN A 364 6.81 -18.92 34.84
C GLN A 364 7.47 -18.91 36.22
N GLY A 365 7.51 -17.75 36.88
CA GLY A 365 8.03 -17.63 38.25
C GLY A 365 7.22 -18.45 39.26
N ARG A 366 5.88 -18.46 39.15
CA ARG A 366 5.02 -19.34 39.96
C ARG A 366 5.32 -20.81 39.68
N ALA A 367 5.38 -21.23 38.42
CA ALA A 367 5.66 -22.61 38.04
C ALA A 367 7.00 -23.10 38.62
N ILE A 368 8.06 -22.28 38.53
CA ILE A 368 9.38 -22.55 39.11
C ILE A 368 9.30 -22.63 40.64
N ALA A 369 8.54 -21.74 41.29
CA ALA A 369 8.37 -21.76 42.74
C ALA A 369 7.61 -23.01 43.23
N THR A 370 6.55 -23.44 42.53
CA THR A 370 5.84 -24.70 42.83
C THR A 370 6.73 -25.92 42.63
N ALA A 371 7.48 -26.00 41.51
CA ALA A 371 8.42 -27.10 41.26
C ALA A 371 9.55 -27.16 42.30
N SER A 372 10.00 -26.00 42.80
CA SER A 372 11.02 -25.94 43.87
C SER A 372 10.48 -26.32 45.24
N SER A 373 9.17 -26.17 45.49
CA SER A 373 8.53 -26.56 46.76
C SER A 373 8.26 -28.06 46.88
N GLU A 374 8.22 -28.80 45.78
CA GLU A 374 8.08 -30.27 45.77
C GLU A 374 9.41 -31.00 46.04
N ILE A 375 10.55 -30.29 45.99
CA ILE A 375 11.89 -30.84 46.26
C ILE A 375 12.36 -30.36 47.64
N ILE A 376 11.68 -30.79 48.71
CA ILE A 376 12.26 -30.78 50.05
C ILE A 376 12.36 -32.25 50.51
N PRO A 377 13.53 -32.90 50.43
CA PRO A 377 13.68 -34.21 51.04
C PRO A 377 13.62 -34.04 52.57
N ILE A 378 12.63 -34.67 53.19
CA ILE A 378 12.59 -34.85 54.65
C ILE A 378 13.75 -35.79 55.00
N VAL A 379 14.82 -35.25 55.58
CA VAL A 379 15.91 -36.05 56.15
C VAL A 379 15.45 -36.51 57.54
N PRO A 380 15.33 -37.82 57.82
CA PRO A 380 15.04 -38.28 59.17
C PRO A 380 16.29 -38.11 60.05
N ALA A 381 16.10 -37.58 61.25
CA ALA A 381 17.15 -37.45 62.24
C ALA A 381 17.67 -38.82 62.66
N THR A 382 18.95 -39.10 62.43
CA THR A 382 19.63 -40.26 63.00
C THR A 382 20.72 -39.84 64.00
N THR A 383 20.71 -40.59 65.08
CA THR A 383 21.36 -40.39 66.38
C THR A 383 22.88 -40.52 66.31
N ARG A 384 23.59 -39.68 67.07
CA ARG A 384 25.05 -39.77 67.30
C ARG A 384 25.47 -41.17 67.78
N ARG A 385 26.54 -41.71 67.20
CA ARG A 385 27.49 -42.60 67.90
C ARG A 385 28.94 -42.25 67.53
N HIS A 386 29.79 -42.28 68.55
CA HIS A 386 31.25 -42.06 68.51
C HIS A 386 32.01 -43.37 68.19
N HIS A 387 33.25 -43.20 67.69
CA HIS A 387 34.44 -44.09 67.58
C HIS A 387 34.98 -44.14 66.14
N HIS A 388 36.28 -44.19 65.78
CA HIS A 388 37.59 -43.95 66.42
C HIS A 388 38.65 -43.99 65.26
N LEU A 389 39.57 -43.01 65.22
CA LEU A 389 40.92 -42.87 64.59
C LEU A 389 41.36 -43.56 63.25
N GLU A 390 41.70 -42.70 62.25
CA GLU A 390 42.96 -42.53 61.41
C GLU A 390 43.70 -43.74 60.75
N PRO A 391 44.64 -43.56 59.77
CA PRO A 391 44.89 -42.52 58.74
C PRO A 391 45.24 -43.08 57.32
N ASN A 392 45.20 -42.24 56.26
CA ASN A 392 46.32 -42.02 55.30
C ASN A 392 45.96 -41.11 54.09
N THR A 393 46.85 -40.15 53.87
CA THR A 393 47.04 -39.10 52.83
C THR A 393 47.50 -39.67 51.47
N PRO A 394 47.83 -38.90 50.38
CA PRO A 394 47.67 -37.45 50.09
C PRO A 394 47.26 -37.03 48.63
N ILE A 395 46.73 -35.80 48.53
CA ILE A 395 47.08 -34.63 47.66
C ILE A 395 47.44 -34.80 46.15
N ALA A 396 46.74 -34.06 45.26
CA ALA A 396 47.31 -33.10 44.25
C ALA A 396 46.18 -32.48 43.39
N HIS A 397 45.82 -31.20 43.54
CA HIS A 397 46.33 -29.97 42.88
C HIS A 397 46.01 -29.77 41.38
N ARG A 398 45.20 -28.71 41.12
CA ARG A 398 45.27 -27.64 40.08
C ARG A 398 46.08 -27.95 38.80
N ARG A 399 45.70 -27.56 37.57
CA ARG A 399 45.35 -26.18 37.15
C ARG A 399 45.00 -26.16 35.65
N ILE A 400 44.18 -25.16 35.32
CA ILE A 400 43.88 -24.55 34.01
C ILE A 400 45.10 -24.34 33.11
N ILE A 401 44.97 -24.59 31.79
CA ILE A 401 45.60 -23.80 30.69
C ILE A 401 44.66 -23.74 29.46
N ARG A 402 44.50 -22.51 28.92
CA ARG A 402 43.90 -22.15 27.62
C ARG A 402 44.88 -22.43 26.46
N GLY A 403 44.37 -22.82 25.30
CA GLY A 403 45.09 -22.77 24.02
C GLY A 403 44.10 -22.71 22.86
N ALA A 404 44.34 -21.82 21.91
CA ALA A 404 43.39 -21.35 20.89
C ALA A 404 43.81 -21.78 19.46
N ILE A 405 42.83 -21.68 18.54
CA ILE A 405 42.94 -21.42 17.08
C ILE A 405 43.36 -22.59 16.17
N HIS A 406 42.47 -22.96 15.24
CA HIS A 406 42.76 -22.93 13.79
C HIS A 406 41.49 -22.88 12.93
N GLN A 407 41.53 -21.98 11.93
CA GLN A 407 40.61 -21.87 10.78
C GLN A 407 40.82 -22.99 9.76
N SER A 408 39.78 -23.30 8.99
CA SER A 408 39.90 -23.90 7.65
C SER A 408 38.72 -23.49 6.77
N ASP A 409 39.04 -22.82 5.65
CA ASP A 409 38.18 -22.54 4.51
C ASP A 409 37.83 -23.81 3.72
N ALA A 410 36.69 -23.79 3.04
CA ALA A 410 36.44 -24.64 1.86
C ALA A 410 35.51 -23.93 0.87
N LEU A 411 36.09 -23.65 -0.31
CA LEU A 411 35.45 -23.26 -1.57
C LEU A 411 34.78 -24.50 -2.21
N VAL A 412 33.58 -24.33 -2.78
CA VAL A 412 33.07 -25.20 -3.86
C VAL A 412 32.37 -24.34 -4.91
N SER A 413 32.91 -24.41 -6.12
CA SER A 413 32.35 -23.91 -7.39
C SER A 413 31.56 -25.03 -8.07
N ASN A 414 30.44 -24.75 -8.77
CA ASN A 414 30.13 -25.20 -10.16
C ASN A 414 28.71 -24.77 -10.66
N PRO A 415 28.33 -24.93 -11.96
CA PRO A 415 27.93 -23.80 -12.81
C PRO A 415 26.57 -23.94 -13.54
N ILE A 416 26.19 -22.87 -14.25
CA ILE A 416 25.32 -22.73 -15.45
C ILE A 416 24.03 -23.56 -15.53
N ALA A 417 22.90 -22.83 -15.60
CA ALA A 417 21.75 -23.22 -16.43
C ALA A 417 21.04 -21.97 -16.99
N LEU A 418 21.19 -21.76 -18.29
CA LEU A 418 20.31 -20.95 -19.13
C LEU A 418 18.95 -21.67 -19.21
N GLY A 419 17.89 -21.00 -18.78
CA GLY A 419 16.52 -21.50 -18.84
C GLY A 419 15.57 -20.38 -19.23
N MET A 420 15.00 -20.52 -20.43
CA MET A 420 13.89 -19.74 -20.94
C MET A 420 12.68 -19.81 -20.00
N ASN A 421 12.02 -18.67 -19.74
CA ASN A 421 10.61 -18.61 -19.34
C ASN A 421 10.06 -17.22 -19.72
N GLN A 422 9.39 -17.13 -20.86
CA GLN A 422 7.92 -17.16 -21.00
C GLN A 422 7.26 -15.86 -20.53
N ASN A 423 6.99 -15.03 -21.54
CA ASN A 423 6.14 -13.84 -21.51
C ASN A 423 4.75 -14.20 -21.01
N PHE A 424 4.28 -13.50 -19.99
CA PHE A 424 2.87 -13.31 -19.69
C PHE A 424 2.57 -11.81 -19.71
N ASP A 425 1.80 -11.42 -20.72
CA ASP A 425 0.97 -10.22 -20.93
C ASP A 425 1.45 -8.86 -20.39
N ALA A 426 2.04 -8.00 -21.23
CA ALA A 426 1.43 -7.20 -22.30
C ALA A 426 0.72 -5.92 -21.80
N HIS A 427 1.50 -4.99 -21.25
CA HIS A 427 1.29 -3.59 -21.61
C HIS A 427 1.75 -3.40 -23.06
N PRO A 428 0.98 -2.78 -23.96
CA PRO A 428 1.50 -2.42 -25.27
C PRO A 428 2.70 -1.48 -25.08
N PRO A 429 3.86 -1.77 -25.68
CA PRO A 429 4.99 -0.86 -25.62
C PRO A 429 4.74 0.31 -26.57
N GLY A 430 4.85 1.54 -26.07
CA GLY A 430 5.08 2.72 -26.90
C GLY A 430 3.88 3.61 -27.20
N MET A 431 3.49 4.46 -26.24
CA MET A 431 2.85 5.75 -26.52
C MET A 431 3.28 6.83 -25.51
N ASN A 432 4.59 6.94 -25.23
CA ASN A 432 5.14 8.05 -24.44
C ASN A 432 5.24 9.39 -25.23
N GLY A 433 4.46 9.57 -26.31
CA GLY A 433 4.73 10.67 -27.24
C GLY A 433 3.56 11.39 -27.92
N LEU A 434 2.30 10.94 -27.83
CA LEU A 434 1.23 11.52 -28.68
C LEU A 434 -0.10 11.89 -28.03
N LEU A 435 -0.36 11.58 -26.75
CA LEU A 435 -1.47 12.19 -26.02
C LEU A 435 -1.04 12.58 -24.61
N SER A 436 -0.49 13.80 -24.47
CA SER A 436 -0.38 14.45 -23.17
C SER A 436 -1.72 15.11 -22.85
N ILE A 437 -2.66 14.36 -22.30
CA ILE A 437 -3.74 14.98 -21.52
C ILE A 437 -3.08 15.46 -20.23
N ARG A 438 -2.65 16.73 -20.22
CA ARG A 438 -2.13 17.38 -19.03
C ARG A 438 -3.27 17.56 -18.04
N THR A 439 -3.51 16.54 -17.21
CA THR A 439 -4.25 16.73 -15.97
C THR A 439 -3.32 17.46 -15.00
N PHE A 440 -3.47 18.77 -14.88
CA PHE A 440 -2.81 19.53 -13.83
C PHE A 440 -3.48 19.20 -12.50
N VAL A 441 -2.91 18.25 -11.76
CA VAL A 441 -3.12 18.21 -10.31
C VAL A 441 -2.35 19.38 -9.74
N ILE A 442 -3.06 20.44 -9.32
CA ILE A 442 -2.48 21.47 -8.47
C ILE A 442 -2.18 20.81 -7.12
N LEU A 443 -0.99 20.22 -7.01
CA LEU A 443 -0.41 19.89 -5.72
C LEU A 443 -0.13 21.24 -5.05
N GLY A 444 -0.97 21.58 -4.07
CA GLY A 444 -0.76 22.75 -3.23
C GLY A 444 0.68 22.73 -2.71
N THR A 445 1.41 23.79 -3.02
CA THR A 445 2.76 24.02 -2.52
C THR A 445 2.74 24.05 -1.00
N CYS A 446 3.50 23.15 -0.37
CA CYS A 446 4.13 23.36 0.92
C CYS A 446 5.64 23.32 0.71
#